data_AF-A0ABD0P3J7-F1
#
_entry.id   AF-A0ABD0P3J7-F1
#
_cell.length_a   1.000
_cell.length_b   1.000
_cell.length_c   1.000
_cell.angle_alpha   90.00
_cell.angle_beta   90.00
_cell.angle_gamma   90.00
#
_symmetry.space_group_name_H-M   'P 1'
#
loop_
_entity.id
_entity.type
_entity.pdbx_description
1 polymer ?
#
loop_
_entity_poly.entity_id
_entity_poly.type
_entity_poly.pdbx_seq_one_letter_code
_entity_poly.pdbx_strand_id
1 'polypeptide(L)' 'NPPASGTGTLIITLEDENDNAPYVFPSVARVCEDAKDMNVVVIGGRDKDIHPNTDPFKIELGKQPGLEKTWKISRIN' A
#
# COMPACT_ATOMS: atom_id res chain seq x y z
N ASN A 1 44.62 -42.90 1.70
CA ASN A 1 43.69 -41.83 1.26
C ASN A 1 42.83 -42.34 0.12
N PRO A 2 41.52 -42.11 0.17
CA PRO A 2 41.03 -41.24 -0.90
C PRO A 2 40.31 -40.01 -0.32
N PRO A 3 40.34 -38.87 -1.04
CA PRO A 3 39.47 -37.74 -0.73
C PRO A 3 38.04 -38.09 -1.11
N ALA A 4 37.08 -37.70 -0.27
CA ALA A 4 35.66 -37.78 -0.56
C ALA A 4 35.02 -36.41 -0.32
N SER A 5 34.11 -36.02 -1.22
CA SER A 5 33.24 -34.86 -1.05
C SER A 5 31.79 -35.28 -1.29
N GLY A 6 30.88 -34.58 -0.62
CA GLY A 6 29.44 -34.72 -0.81
C GLY A 6 28.82 -33.34 -0.97
N THR A 7 27.85 -33.22 -1.87
CA THR A 7 27.06 -32.00 -2.06
C THR A 7 25.70 -32.24 -1.44
N GLY A 8 25.30 -31.33 -0.55
CA GLY A 8 23.94 -31.23 -0.04
C GLY A 8 23.30 -29.93 -0.51
N THR A 9 21.98 -29.96 -0.69
CA THR A 9 21.19 -28.77 -0.96
C THR A 9 20.43 -28.38 0.30
N LEU A 10 20.61 -27.15 0.75
CA LEU A 10 19.80 -26.55 1.81
C LEU A 10 18.67 -25.74 1.16
N ILE A 11 17.43 -26.02 1.55
CA ILE A 11 16.27 -25.23 1.16
C ILE A 11 15.85 -24.43 2.39
N ILE A 12 15.73 -23.11 2.22
CA ILE A 12 15.24 -22.19 3.25
C ILE A 12 13.92 -21.63 2.74
N THR A 13 12.86 -21.87 3.49
CA THR A 13 11.54 -21.25 3.26
C THR A 13 11.40 -20.08 4.22
N LEU A 14 10.97 -18.93 3.70
CA LEU A 14 10.68 -17.74 4.50
C LEU A 14 9.16 -17.57 4.56
N GLU A 15 8.66 -17.25 5.74
CA GLU A 15 7.27 -16.87 5.98
C GLU A 15 7.16 -15.34 5.99
N ASP A 16 6.01 -14.85 5.53
CA ASP A 16 5.70 -13.42 5.50
C ASP A 16 5.12 -12.99 6.85
N GLU A 17 5.69 -11.94 7.43
CA GLU A 17 5.20 -11.32 8.67
C GLU A 17 4.61 -9.95 8.34
N ASN A 18 3.58 -9.54 9.07
CA ASN A 18 2.95 -8.22 8.88
C ASN A 18 3.81 -7.13 9.52
N ASP A 19 4.90 -6.77 8.85
CA ASP A 19 5.90 -5.81 9.31
C ASP A 19 5.98 -4.53 8.47
N ASN A 20 5.21 -4.45 7.37
CA ASN A 20 5.07 -3.24 6.57
C ASN A 20 3.71 -2.58 6.84
N ALA A 21 3.72 -1.25 6.94
CA ALA A 21 2.50 -0.48 7.13
C ALA A 21 1.99 0.06 5.79
N PRO A 22 0.66 0.20 5.63
CA PRO A 22 0.09 0.69 4.39
C PRO A 22 0.40 2.18 4.17
N TYR A 23 0.60 2.56 2.92
CA TYR A 23 0.83 3.95 2.51
C TYR A 23 -0.08 4.37 1.34
N VAL A 24 -0.36 5.67 1.26
CA VAL A 24 -1.22 6.24 0.21
C VAL A 24 -0.44 6.40 -1.10
N PHE A 25 -1.05 5.98 -2.20
CA PHE A 25 -0.55 6.19 -3.56
C PHE A 25 -1.66 6.73 -4.49
N PRO A 26 -1.39 7.76 -5.31
CA PRO A 26 -0.16 8.55 -5.32
C PRO A 26 -0.02 9.41 -4.06
N SER A 27 1.22 9.68 -3.63
CA SER A 27 1.51 10.52 -2.45
C SER A 27 1.27 12.02 -2.71
N VAL A 28 1.24 12.42 -3.98
CA VAL A 28 0.94 13.77 -4.42
C VAL A 28 -0.11 13.71 -5.52
N ALA A 29 -1.16 14.50 -5.33
CA ALA A 29 -2.24 14.68 -6.27
C ALA A 29 -2.25 16.12 -6.79
N ARG A 30 -2.60 16.29 -8.07
CA ARG A 30 -2.86 17.61 -8.65
C ARG A 30 -4.30 17.65 -9.12
N VAL A 31 -5.04 18.64 -8.65
CA VAL A 31 -6.43 18.89 -9.02
C VAL A 31 -6.47 20.28 -9.65
N CYS A 32 -7.13 20.42 -10.80
CA CYS A 32 -7.29 21.71 -11.45
C CYS A 32 -8.52 22.40 -10.84
N GLU A 33 -8.47 23.71 -10.61
CA GLU A 33 -9.61 24.46 -10.06
C GLU A 33 -10.78 24.50 -11.05
N ASP A 34 -10.48 24.68 -12.35
CA ASP A 34 -11.42 24.82 -13.47
C ASP A 34 -11.74 23.50 -14.20
N ALA A 35 -11.64 22.33 -13.55
CA ALA A 35 -12.01 21.08 -14.24
C ALA A 35 -13.54 21.05 -14.44
N LYS A 36 -13.97 21.33 -15.66
CA LYS A 36 -15.40 21.42 -16.06
C LYS A 36 -16.23 20.18 -15.68
N ASP A 37 -15.59 19.03 -15.50
CA ASP A 37 -16.28 17.74 -15.34
C ASP A 37 -16.09 17.04 -13.99
N MET A 38 -15.03 17.31 -13.19
CA MET A 38 -14.87 16.82 -11.79
C MET A 38 -13.48 17.14 -11.20
N ASN A 39 -13.42 17.76 -10.02
CA ASN A 39 -12.19 17.99 -9.23
C ASN A 39 -11.86 16.78 -8.34
N VAL A 40 -11.83 15.58 -8.91
CA VAL A 40 -11.64 14.31 -8.16
C VAL A 40 -10.24 13.76 -8.40
N VAL A 41 -9.62 13.25 -7.34
CA VAL A 41 -8.42 12.41 -7.44
C VAL A 41 -8.75 11.00 -6.96
N VAL A 42 -8.25 10.00 -7.68
CA VAL A 42 -8.27 8.60 -7.25
C VAL A 42 -6.99 8.30 -6.49
N ILE A 43 -7.14 7.83 -5.26
CA ILE A 43 -6.05 7.36 -4.40
C ILE A 43 -6.34 5.93 -3.93
N GLY A 44 -5.28 5.19 -3.60
CA GLY A 44 -5.38 3.85 -3.03
C GLY A 44 -4.31 3.62 -1.95
N GLY A 45 -4.47 2.53 -1.20
CA GLY A 45 -3.44 2.02 -0.31
C GLY A 45 -2.48 1.09 -1.07
N ARG A 46 -1.23 1.05 -0.61
CA ARG A 46 -0.25 0.04 -1.00
C ARG A 46 0.44 -0.49 0.25
N ASP A 47 0.72 -1.77 0.26
CA ASP A 47 1.54 -2.44 1.25
C ASP A 47 2.57 -3.33 0.54
N LYS A 48 3.72 -3.55 1.18
CA LYS A 48 4.79 -4.40 0.64
C LYS A 48 4.66 -5.86 1.07
N ASP A 49 3.81 -6.14 2.04
CA ASP A 49 3.54 -7.51 2.49
C ASP A 49 2.75 -8.31 1.46
N ILE A 50 2.73 -9.63 1.65
CA ILE A 50 2.02 -10.57 0.78
C ILE A 50 0.62 -10.82 1.34
N HIS A 51 -0.36 -11.13 0.48
CA HIS A 51 -1.68 -11.54 0.95
C HIS A 51 -1.54 -12.71 1.95
N PRO A 52 -2.14 -12.63 3.15
CA PRO A 52 -3.23 -11.72 3.58
C PRO A 52 -2.80 -10.47 4.37
N ASN A 53 -1.52 -10.18 4.52
CA ASN A 53 -1.00 -9.08 5.35
C ASN A 53 -1.12 -7.69 4.69
N THR A 54 -1.56 -7.61 3.44
CA THR A 54 -1.67 -6.39 2.64
C THR A 54 -3.12 -5.88 2.55
N ASP A 55 -3.87 -6.23 1.50
CA ASP A 55 -5.25 -5.78 1.27
C ASP A 55 -6.29 -6.61 2.06
N PRO A 56 -7.48 -6.05 2.41
CA PRO A 56 -8.05 -4.77 1.98
C PRO A 56 -7.76 -3.56 2.90
N PHE A 57 -7.75 -2.36 2.30
CA PHE A 57 -7.46 -1.10 3.03
C PHE A 57 -8.71 -0.31 3.45
N LYS A 58 -8.59 0.40 4.57
CA LYS A 58 -9.53 1.43 5.02
C LYS A 58 -8.89 2.82 4.88
N ILE A 59 -9.53 3.72 4.13
CA ILE A 59 -9.02 5.07 3.87
C ILE A 59 -9.95 6.10 4.53
N GLU A 60 -9.37 6.98 5.36
CA GLU A 60 -10.08 8.03 6.10
C GLU A 60 -9.29 9.35 6.05
N LEU A 61 -9.99 10.49 6.19
CA LEU A 61 -9.33 11.79 6.33
C LEU A 61 -8.59 11.86 7.67
N GLY A 62 -7.45 12.56 7.69
CA GLY A 62 -6.73 12.85 8.93
C GLY A 62 -7.56 13.69 9.91
N LYS A 63 -7.15 13.72 11.19
CA LYS A 63 -7.88 14.41 12.27
C LYS A 63 -7.60 15.92 12.35
N GLN A 64 -7.05 16.53 11.30
CA GLN A 64 -6.75 17.96 11.33
C GLN A 64 -8.05 18.77 11.18
N PRO A 65 -8.30 19.80 12.01
CA PRO A 65 -9.53 20.58 11.94
C PRO A 65 -9.75 21.20 10.56
N GLY A 66 -10.97 21.09 10.01
CA GLY A 66 -11.35 21.73 8.77
C GLY A 66 -11.10 20.92 7.50
N LEU A 67 -10.46 19.75 7.58
CA LEU A 67 -10.28 18.84 6.43
C LEU A 67 -11.62 18.46 5.81
N GLU A 68 -12.62 18.16 6.64
CA GLU A 68 -13.99 17.81 6.23
C GLU A 68 -14.74 18.93 5.49
N LYS A 69 -14.28 20.18 5.56
CA LYS A 69 -14.88 21.31 4.83
C LYS A 69 -14.37 21.43 3.40
N THR A 70 -13.18 20.91 3.13
CA THR A 70 -12.49 21.05 1.83
C THR A 70 -12.43 19.74 1.06
N TRP A 71 -12.32 18.61 1.77
CA TRP A 71 -12.13 17.30 1.18
C TRP A 71 -13.24 16.34 1.60
N LYS A 72 -13.66 15.48 0.66
CA LYS A 72 -14.56 14.37 0.90
C LYS A 72 -13.95 13.11 0.31
N ILE A 73 -13.96 12.03 1.09
CA ILE A 73 -13.54 10.71 0.61
C ILE A 73 -14.79 9.90 0.26
N SER A 74 -14.78 9.30 -0.92
CA SER A 74 -15.77 8.34 -1.36
C SER A 74 -15.06 7.08 -1.84
N ARG A 75 -15.53 5.91 -1.40
CA ARG A 75 -15.04 4.64 -1.92
C ARG A 75 -15.47 4.50 -3.38
N ILE A 76 -14.53 4.11 -4.24
CA ILE A 76 -14.79 3.74 -5.63
C ILE A 76 -14.73 2.21 -5.66
N ASN A 77 -15.86 1.58 -5.97
CA ASN A 77 -16.09 0.12 -5.96
C ASN A 77 -16.13 -0.54 -4.57
#